data_AF-A0A6B9R3A4-F1
#
_entry.id   AF-A0A6B9R3A4-F1
#
_cell.length_a   1.000
_cell.length_b   1.000
_cell.length_c   1.000
_cell.angle_alpha   90.00
_cell.angle_beta   90.00
_cell.angle_gamma   90.00
#
_symmetry.space_group_name_H-M   'P 1'
#
loop_
_entity.id
_entity.type
_entity.pdbx_description
1 polymer ?
#
loop_
_entity_poly.entity_id
_entity_poly.type
_entity_poly.pdbx_seq_one_letter_code
_entity_poly.pdbx_strand_id
1 'polypeptide(L)'
;VQALFNEISADAVFVTYDGQNIKKYGTHLDRAKTAYIPASTFKIANALIGLENHKATSTEIFKWDGKPRFFKAWDKDFTLGEAMQASTVPVYQELARRIGPSLMQSELQRIGYGNMQIGTEVDQFWLKGPLTITPIQEVKFVYDLAQGQLPFKPEVQQQVKEMLYVER
;
A
#
# COMPACT_ATOMS: atom_id res chain seq x y z
N VAL A 1 -0.53 -24.55 6.06
CA VAL A 1 -0.32 -23.16 6.51
C VAL A 1 0.01 -23.09 8.00
N GLN A 2 -0.85 -23.55 8.92
CA GLN A 2 -0.57 -23.46 10.36
C GLN A 2 0.78 -24.07 10.78
N ALA A 3 1.18 -25.21 10.20
CA ALA A 3 2.48 -25.83 10.50
C ALA A 3 3.69 -24.92 10.25
N LEU A 4 3.61 -23.98 9.31
CA LEU A 4 4.69 -23.02 9.04
C LEU A 4 4.93 -22.04 10.20
N PHE A 5 3.94 -21.86 11.08
CA PHE A 5 4.02 -20.98 12.24
C PHE A 5 4.49 -21.68 13.51
N ASN A 6 4.60 -23.01 13.51
CA ASN A 6 5.00 -23.78 14.69
C ASN A 6 6.47 -23.58 15.06
N GLU A 7 7.31 -23.19 14.09
CA GLU A 7 8.75 -22.99 14.26
C GLU A 7 9.12 -21.50 14.44
N ILE A 8 8.14 -20.60 14.40
CA ILE A 8 8.36 -19.16 14.48
C ILE A 8 8.27 -18.70 15.94
N SER A 9 9.35 -18.12 16.46
CA SER A 9 9.41 -17.58 17.84
C SER A 9 8.84 -16.15 17.96
N ALA A 10 7.89 -15.78 17.11
CA ALA A 10 7.34 -14.42 17.03
C ALA A 10 5.81 -14.44 16.98
N ASP A 11 5.20 -13.37 17.48
CA ASP A 11 3.77 -13.11 17.41
C ASP A 11 3.34 -12.76 15.98
N ALA A 12 2.66 -13.69 15.32
CA ALA A 12 2.32 -13.59 13.91
C ALA A 12 0.87 -13.97 13.62
N VAL A 13 0.33 -13.36 12.56
CA VAL A 13 -0.94 -13.75 11.96
C VAL A 13 -0.85 -13.69 10.45
N PHE A 14 -1.46 -14.66 9.79
CA PHE A 14 -1.68 -14.71 8.35
C PHE A 14 -3.16 -14.89 8.10
N VAL A 15 -3.73 -14.03 7.25
CA VAL A 15 -5.16 -13.97 6.98
C VAL A 15 -5.39 -14.24 5.51
N THR A 16 -6.34 -15.12 5.20
CA THR A 16 -6.80 -15.36 3.83
C THR A 16 -8.27 -14.98 3.72
N TYR A 17 -8.67 -14.48 2.55
CA TYR A 17 -10.05 -14.14 2.23
C TYR A 17 -10.38 -14.62 0.82
N ASP A 18 -11.50 -15.33 0.66
CA ASP A 18 -11.97 -15.87 -0.62
C ASP A 18 -13.18 -15.11 -1.20
N GLY A 19 -13.55 -13.97 -0.60
CA GLY A 19 -14.77 -13.22 -0.93
C GLY A 19 -15.96 -13.54 -0.03
N GLN A 20 -15.88 -14.61 0.77
CA GLN A 20 -16.93 -15.02 1.70
C GLN A 20 -16.39 -15.25 3.11
N ASN A 21 -15.29 -15.98 3.23
CA ASN A 21 -14.75 -16.47 4.49
C ASN A 21 -13.38 -15.88 4.79
N ILE A 22 -13.22 -15.39 6.02
CA ILE A 22 -11.93 -15.03 6.59
C ILE A 22 -11.36 -16.25 7.33
N LYS A 23 -10.17 -16.71 6.95
CA LYS A 23 -9.41 -17.71 7.72
C LYS A 23 -8.15 -17.07 8.28
N LYS A 24 -7.75 -17.50 9.48
CA LYS A 24 -6.61 -16.97 10.22
C LYS A 24 -5.69 -18.11 10.63
N TYR A 25 -4.40 -17.89 10.51
CA TYR A 25 -3.34 -18.81 10.88
C TYR A 25 -2.26 -18.04 11.63
N GLY A 26 -1.52 -18.69 12.52
CA GLY A 26 -0.42 -18.03 13.24
C GLY A 26 -0.30 -18.40 14.70
N THR A 27 0.56 -17.68 15.40
CA THR A 27 0.85 -17.83 16.84
C THR A 27 0.00 -16.89 17.70
N HIS A 28 -0.53 -15.80 17.13
CA HIS A 28 -1.32 -14.80 17.86
C HIS A 28 -2.46 -14.25 16.98
N LEU A 29 -3.61 -14.94 16.98
CA LEU A 29 -4.71 -14.70 16.01
C LEU A 29 -5.48 -13.39 16.21
N ASP A 30 -5.48 -12.83 17.42
CA ASP A 30 -6.15 -11.56 17.70
C ASP A 30 -5.53 -10.38 16.95
N ARG A 31 -4.26 -10.52 16.55
CA ARG A 31 -3.57 -9.57 15.67
C ARG A 31 -4.31 -9.33 14.35
N ALA A 32 -5.17 -10.26 13.91
CA ALA A 32 -6.00 -10.06 12.72
C ALA A 32 -6.98 -8.88 12.83
N LYS A 33 -7.33 -8.48 14.05
CA LYS A 33 -8.24 -7.35 14.34
C LYS A 33 -7.52 -6.15 14.97
N THR A 34 -6.23 -6.27 15.28
CA THR A 34 -5.40 -5.17 15.76
C THR A 34 -5.00 -4.29 14.58
N ALA A 35 -5.15 -2.97 14.73
CA ALA A 35 -4.77 -2.02 13.71
C ALA A 35 -3.28 -1.65 13.84
N TYR A 36 -2.59 -1.55 12.71
CA TYR A 36 -1.18 -1.16 12.62
C TYR A 36 -1.03 -0.08 11.56
N ILE A 37 0.07 0.68 11.61
CA ILE A 37 0.45 1.50 10.46
C ILE A 37 0.66 0.58 9.24
N PRO A 38 0.15 0.93 8.04
CA PRO A 38 0.30 0.08 6.85
C PRO A 38 1.75 0.03 6.34
N ALA A 39 2.56 1.04 6.67
CA ALA A 39 3.89 1.19 6.09
C ALA A 39 3.82 1.08 4.56
N SER A 40 4.70 0.30 3.94
CA SER A 40 4.81 0.23 2.48
C SER A 40 3.64 -0.46 1.77
N THR A 41 2.72 -1.17 2.45
CA THR A 41 1.51 -1.70 1.81
C THR A 41 0.64 -0.56 1.26
N PHE A 42 0.70 0.61 1.90
CA PHE A 42 -0.01 1.82 1.46
C PHE A 42 0.35 2.29 0.05
N LYS A 43 1.51 1.89 -0.49
CA LYS A 43 1.91 2.23 -1.86
C LYS A 43 0.86 1.82 -2.90
N ILE A 44 0.11 0.74 -2.63
CA ILE A 44 -1.00 0.28 -3.48
C ILE A 44 -2.09 1.36 -3.58
N ALA A 45 -2.60 1.84 -2.44
CA ALA A 45 -3.61 2.89 -2.40
C ALA A 45 -3.07 4.22 -2.95
N ASN A 46 -1.82 4.58 -2.62
CA ASN A 46 -1.18 5.79 -3.11
C ASN A 46 -1.06 5.81 -4.65
N ALA A 47 -0.65 4.68 -5.27
CA ALA A 47 -0.59 4.54 -6.73
C ALA A 47 -1.97 4.65 -7.38
N LEU A 48 -3.00 3.96 -6.83
CA LEU A 48 -4.37 4.04 -7.33
C LEU A 48 -4.88 5.49 -7.34
N ILE A 49 -4.73 6.20 -6.21
CA ILE A 49 -5.16 7.58 -6.07
C ILE A 49 -4.39 8.50 -7.02
N GLY A 50 -3.07 8.35 -7.10
CA GLY A 50 -2.21 9.16 -7.94
C GLY A 50 -2.53 9.03 -9.43
N LEU A 51 -2.76 7.81 -9.90
CA LEU A 51 -3.11 7.54 -11.31
C LEU A 51 -4.54 7.99 -11.65
N GLU A 52 -5.52 7.68 -10.80
CA GLU A 52 -6.92 8.08 -11.00
C GLU A 52 -7.07 9.60 -11.15
N ASN A 53 -6.29 10.35 -10.36
CA ASN A 53 -6.36 11.81 -10.31
C ASN A 53 -5.26 12.49 -11.14
N HIS A 54 -4.65 11.78 -12.08
CA HIS A 54 -3.68 12.31 -13.05
C HIS A 54 -2.49 13.05 -12.40
N LYS A 55 -2.03 12.58 -11.23
CA LYS A 55 -0.86 13.13 -10.51
C LYS A 55 0.47 12.53 -10.97
N ALA A 56 0.38 11.41 -11.68
CA ALA A 56 1.47 10.76 -12.38
C ALA A 56 0.90 9.86 -13.49
N THR A 57 1.77 9.39 -14.39
CA THR A 57 1.46 8.26 -15.27
C THR A 57 2.27 7.03 -14.85
N SER A 58 1.87 5.84 -15.29
CA SER A 58 2.62 4.61 -15.01
C SER A 58 4.02 4.60 -15.64
N THR A 59 4.23 5.37 -16.70
CA THR A 59 5.49 5.49 -17.45
C THR A 59 6.32 6.73 -17.09
N GLU A 60 5.81 7.60 -16.22
CA GLU A 60 6.55 8.78 -15.78
C GLU A 60 7.83 8.38 -15.04
N ILE A 61 8.93 9.08 -15.34
CA ILE A 61 10.20 8.92 -14.66
C ILE A 61 10.32 9.93 -13.51
N PHE A 62 10.29 9.43 -12.28
CA PHE A 62 10.63 10.17 -11.08
C PHE A 62 12.14 10.28 -10.96
N LYS A 63 12.66 11.47 -11.28
CA LYS A 63 14.10 11.74 -11.32
C LYS A 63 14.72 11.69 -9.92
N TRP A 64 15.90 11.09 -9.85
CA TRP A 64 16.75 11.19 -8.67
C TRP A 64 17.37 12.59 -8.59
N ASP A 65 17.42 13.16 -7.39
CA ASP A 65 17.94 14.50 -7.11
C ASP A 65 19.47 14.52 -6.90
N GLY A 66 20.15 13.39 -7.13
CA GLY A 66 21.59 13.25 -6.96
C GLY A 66 22.05 13.14 -5.51
N LYS A 67 21.14 13.17 -4.53
CA LYS A 67 21.48 13.07 -3.10
C LYS A 67 21.44 11.61 -2.63
N PRO A 68 22.41 11.16 -1.82
CA PRO A 68 22.38 9.81 -1.27
C PRO A 68 21.08 9.54 -0.50
N ARG A 69 20.43 8.41 -0.78
CA ARG A 69 19.25 7.94 -0.07
C ARG A 69 19.62 6.83 0.93
N PHE A 70 18.64 6.42 1.73
CA PHE A 70 18.83 5.40 2.77
C PHE A 70 19.38 4.08 2.22
N PHE A 71 18.94 3.67 1.03
CA PHE A 71 19.52 2.55 0.30
C PHE A 71 20.18 3.05 -0.98
N LYS A 72 21.42 2.62 -1.24
CA LYS A 72 22.14 2.94 -2.50
C LYS A 72 21.36 2.48 -3.74
N ALA A 73 20.57 1.40 -3.64
CA ALA A 73 19.72 0.94 -4.73
C ALA A 73 18.63 1.96 -5.14
N TRP A 74 18.35 2.96 -4.30
CA TRP A 74 17.41 4.04 -4.57
C TRP A 74 18.04 5.25 -5.25
N ASP A 75 19.37 5.28 -5.44
CA ASP A 75 20.12 6.37 -6.06
C ASP A 75 20.04 6.28 -7.60
N LYS A 76 18.82 6.22 -8.11
CA LYS A 76 18.49 6.17 -9.54
C LYS A 76 17.07 6.68 -9.79
N ASP A 77 16.79 6.92 -11.06
CA ASP A 77 15.47 7.22 -11.56
C ASP A 77 14.54 5.99 -11.45
N PHE A 78 13.23 6.24 -11.26
CA PHE A 78 12.22 5.18 -11.16
C PHE A 78 10.92 5.58 -11.86
N THR A 79 10.25 4.61 -12.47
CA THR A 79 8.79 4.62 -12.64
C THR A 79 8.08 4.27 -11.33
N LEU A 80 6.77 4.50 -11.25
CA LEU A 80 5.98 4.05 -10.08
C LEU A 80 6.06 2.53 -9.86
N GLY A 81 6.10 1.75 -10.95
CA GLY A 81 6.22 0.29 -10.89
C GLY A 81 7.55 -0.17 -10.34
N GLU A 82 8.67 0.36 -10.86
CA GLU A 82 9.99 0.04 -10.33
C GLU A 82 10.14 0.48 -8.87
N ALA A 83 9.56 1.63 -8.50
CA ALA A 83 9.54 2.10 -7.12
C ALA A 83 8.65 1.24 -6.19
N MET A 84 7.59 0.62 -6.72
CA MET A 84 6.77 -0.35 -5.98
C MET A 84 7.63 -1.56 -5.59
N GLN A 85 8.31 -2.13 -6.58
CA GLN A 85 9.17 -3.31 -6.43
C GLN A 85 10.36 -3.07 -5.49
N ALA A 86 11.05 -1.94 -5.66
CA ALA A 86 12.16 -1.55 -4.79
C ALA A 86 11.71 -0.92 -3.44
N SER A 87 10.40 -0.80 -3.23
CA SER A 87 9.78 -0.12 -2.10
C SER A 87 10.33 1.29 -1.83
N THR A 88 10.68 2.03 -2.88
CA THR A 88 11.35 3.34 -2.84
C THR A 88 10.44 4.42 -2.23
N VAL A 89 10.59 4.67 -0.93
CA VAL A 89 9.75 5.61 -0.17
C VAL A 89 9.75 7.04 -0.77
N PRO A 90 10.89 7.63 -1.15
CA PRO A 90 10.91 9.01 -1.68
C PRO A 90 10.03 9.23 -2.92
N VAL A 91 9.88 8.24 -3.80
CA VAL A 91 9.02 8.32 -4.98
C VAL A 91 7.55 8.42 -4.58
N TYR A 92 7.11 7.61 -3.62
CA TYR A 92 5.73 7.62 -3.13
C TYR A 92 5.42 8.81 -2.22
N GLN A 93 6.44 9.39 -1.58
CA GLN A 93 6.31 10.68 -0.89
C GLN A 93 6.10 11.82 -1.86
N GLU A 94 6.87 11.84 -2.95
CA GLU A 94 6.67 12.82 -4.02
C GLU A 94 5.26 12.70 -4.62
N LEU A 95 4.80 11.48 -4.93
CA LEU A 95 3.43 11.25 -5.39
C LEU A 95 2.38 11.77 -4.38
N ALA A 96 2.56 11.48 -3.09
CA ALA A 96 1.65 11.95 -2.05
C ALA A 96 1.60 13.49 -1.94
N ARG A 97 2.74 14.18 -2.12
CA ARG A 97 2.78 15.66 -2.17
C ARG A 97 2.04 16.21 -3.39
N ARG A 98 2.17 15.57 -4.56
CA ARG A 98 1.43 15.94 -5.79
C ARG A 98 -0.08 15.73 -5.65
N ILE A 99 -0.49 14.66 -4.96
CA ILE A 99 -1.90 14.42 -4.60
C ILE A 99 -2.39 15.53 -3.66
N GLY A 100 -1.61 15.86 -2.64
CA GLY A 100 -1.91 16.89 -1.66
C GLY A 100 -2.88 16.40 -0.57
N PRO A 101 -2.89 17.05 0.61
CA PRO A 101 -3.56 16.54 1.81
C PRO A 101 -5.08 16.45 1.64
N SER A 102 -5.72 17.45 1.02
CA SER A 102 -7.17 17.48 0.86
C SER A 102 -7.68 16.31 0.00
N LEU A 103 -7.05 16.08 -1.16
CA LEU A 103 -7.44 15.01 -2.07
C LEU A 103 -7.11 13.64 -1.48
N MET A 104 -5.95 13.49 -0.84
CA MET A 104 -5.58 12.24 -0.17
C MET A 104 -6.61 11.88 0.92
N GLN A 105 -6.98 12.85 1.75
CA GLN A 105 -7.95 12.64 2.82
C GLN A 105 -9.34 12.26 2.26
N SER A 106 -9.82 12.93 1.21
CA SER A 106 -11.12 12.60 0.61
C SER A 106 -11.11 11.23 -0.06
N GLU A 107 -9.99 10.85 -0.70
CA GLU A 107 -9.87 9.55 -1.35
C GLU A 107 -9.82 8.39 -0.33
N LEU A 108 -9.07 8.53 0.78
CA LEU A 108 -9.07 7.51 1.83
C LEU A 108 -10.45 7.32 2.46
N GLN A 109 -11.21 8.40 2.65
CA GLN A 109 -12.60 8.34 3.12
C GLN A 109 -13.50 7.64 2.10
N ARG A 110 -13.36 7.99 0.82
CA ARG A 110 -14.17 7.42 -0.28
C ARG A 110 -13.96 5.92 -0.43
N ILE A 111 -12.74 5.43 -0.27
CA ILE A 111 -12.42 4.01 -0.40
C ILE A 111 -12.47 3.23 0.92
N GLY A 112 -12.70 3.91 2.05
CA GLY A 112 -12.79 3.27 3.37
C GLY A 112 -11.50 2.59 3.85
N TYR A 113 -10.31 3.15 3.51
CA TYR A 113 -9.04 2.50 3.83
C TYR A 113 -8.64 2.66 5.31
N GLY A 114 -8.68 1.56 6.06
CA GLY A 114 -8.26 1.55 7.47
C GLY A 114 -9.12 2.45 8.35
N ASN A 115 -8.48 3.27 9.19
CA ASN A 115 -9.14 4.33 9.96
C ASN A 115 -9.31 5.64 9.17
N MET A 116 -8.82 5.70 7.92
CA MET A 116 -8.96 6.83 7.00
C MET A 116 -8.34 8.15 7.48
N GLN A 117 -7.38 8.13 8.41
CA GLN A 117 -6.80 9.35 8.96
C GLN A 117 -5.41 9.62 8.37
N ILE A 118 -5.19 10.81 7.79
CA ILE A 118 -3.85 11.23 7.34
C ILE A 118 -3.15 12.20 8.30
N GLY A 119 -3.88 12.81 9.24
CA GLY A 119 -3.31 13.87 10.08
C GLY A 119 -2.89 15.09 9.25
N THR A 120 -1.72 15.66 9.55
CA THR A 120 -1.24 16.91 8.92
C THR A 120 -0.06 16.71 7.95
N GLU A 121 0.63 15.56 8.02
CA GLU A 121 1.83 15.27 7.22
C GLU A 121 1.50 14.33 6.04
N VAL A 122 1.17 14.90 4.88
CA VAL A 122 0.73 14.15 3.69
C VAL A 122 1.76 13.13 3.18
N ASP A 123 3.04 13.25 3.54
CA ASP A 123 4.11 12.36 3.06
C ASP A 123 4.71 11.45 4.16
N GLN A 124 4.07 11.36 5.33
CA GLN A 124 4.52 10.52 6.46
C GLN A 124 3.43 9.66 7.08
N PHE A 125 2.15 9.93 6.82
CA PHE A 125 1.04 9.38 7.62
C PHE A 125 0.94 7.85 7.63
N TRP A 126 1.41 7.18 6.58
CA TRP A 126 1.44 5.72 6.50
C TRP A 126 2.68 5.09 7.18
N LEU A 127 3.70 5.90 7.46
CA LEU A 127 4.96 5.50 8.10
C LEU A 127 4.96 5.74 9.61
N LYS A 128 4.28 6.81 10.06
CA LYS A 128 4.29 7.28 11.45
C LYS A 128 2.91 7.35 12.08
N GLY A 129 1.85 7.04 11.34
CA GLY A 129 0.47 7.33 11.72
C GLY A 129 0.06 8.76 11.36
N PRO A 130 -1.23 9.12 11.53
CA PRO A 130 -2.23 8.38 12.29
C PRO A 130 -2.93 7.25 11.53
N LEU A 131 -2.60 7.04 10.24
CA LEU A 131 -3.23 5.99 9.46
C LEU A 131 -2.94 4.62 10.05
N THR A 132 -3.99 3.85 10.32
CA THR A 132 -3.88 2.45 10.73
C THR A 132 -4.89 1.59 10.00
N ILE A 133 -4.56 0.32 9.83
CA ILE A 133 -5.39 -0.69 9.17
C ILE A 133 -5.15 -2.06 9.82
N THR A 134 -6.19 -2.89 9.87
CA THR A 134 -6.08 -4.28 10.39
C THR A 134 -5.72 -5.26 9.26
N PRO A 135 -5.11 -6.42 9.56
CA PRO A 135 -4.88 -7.46 8.54
C PRO A 135 -6.16 -7.94 7.82
N ILE A 136 -7.31 -7.93 8.49
CA ILE A 136 -8.60 -8.25 7.85
C ILE A 136 -9.01 -7.17 6.85
N GLN A 137 -8.77 -5.90 7.14
CA GLN A 137 -9.05 -4.80 6.21
C GLN A 137 -8.09 -4.84 5.02
N GLU A 138 -6.79 -5.10 5.25
CA GLU A 138 -5.79 -5.25 4.17
C GLU A 138 -6.17 -6.36 3.19
N VAL A 139 -6.50 -7.56 3.69
CA VAL A 139 -6.83 -8.70 2.80
C VAL A 139 -8.10 -8.44 1.99
N LYS A 140 -9.08 -7.70 2.54
CA LYS A 140 -10.27 -7.29 1.81
C LYS A 140 -9.95 -6.26 0.73
N PHE A 141 -9.16 -5.24 1.07
CA PHE A 141 -8.74 -4.21 0.12
C PHE A 141 -7.99 -4.80 -1.08
N VAL A 142 -7.03 -5.72 -0.85
CA VAL A 142 -6.31 -6.37 -1.97
C VAL A 142 -7.16 -7.39 -2.72
N TYR A 143 -8.15 -8.02 -2.06
CA TYR A 143 -9.13 -8.87 -2.75
C TYR A 143 -9.98 -8.04 -3.71
N ASP A 144 -10.49 -6.89 -3.27
CA ASP A 144 -11.30 -6.00 -4.10
C ASP A 144 -10.47 -5.46 -5.28
N LEU A 145 -9.19 -5.12 -5.06
CA LEU A 145 -8.27 -4.78 -6.15
C LEU A 145 -8.11 -5.93 -7.14
N ALA A 146 -7.90 -7.16 -6.65
CA ALA A 146 -7.74 -8.34 -7.50
C ALA A 146 -9.00 -8.61 -8.34
N GLN A 147 -10.19 -8.36 -7.79
CA GLN A 147 -11.47 -8.48 -8.49
C GLN A 147 -11.83 -7.25 -9.36
N GLY A 148 -11.04 -6.18 -9.33
CA GLY A 148 -11.36 -4.94 -10.05
C GLY A 148 -12.55 -4.18 -9.45
N GLN A 149 -12.88 -4.41 -8.18
CA GLN A 149 -14.07 -3.93 -7.49
C GLN A 149 -13.84 -2.66 -6.69
N LEU A 150 -12.59 -2.18 -6.56
CA LEU A 150 -12.34 -0.89 -5.93
C LEU A 150 -12.99 0.22 -6.78
N PRO A 151 -13.40 1.35 -6.16
CA PRO A 151 -14.07 2.43 -6.87
C PRO A 151 -13.06 3.31 -7.64
N PHE A 152 -12.25 2.70 -8.50
CA PHE A 152 -11.31 3.33 -9.42
C PHE A 152 -11.58 2.83 -10.83
N LYS A 153 -11.13 3.55 -11.84
CA LYS A 153 -11.28 3.09 -13.23
C LYS A 153 -10.62 1.71 -13.42
N PRO A 154 -11.22 0.80 -14.20
CA PRO A 154 -10.66 -0.55 -14.43
C PRO A 154 -9.21 -0.53 -14.90
N GLU A 155 -8.84 0.43 -15.77
CA GLU A 155 -7.49 0.60 -16.28
C GLU A 155 -6.48 1.01 -15.19
N VAL A 156 -6.88 1.86 -14.24
CA VAL A 156 -6.03 2.28 -13.12
C VAL A 156 -5.75 1.09 -12.20
N GLN A 157 -6.79 0.31 -11.88
CA GLN A 157 -6.64 -0.91 -11.08
C GLN A 157 -5.73 -1.93 -11.79
N GLN A 158 -5.87 -2.08 -13.12
CA GLN A 158 -5.02 -2.97 -13.90
C GLN A 158 -3.55 -2.54 -13.88
N GLN A 159 -3.27 -1.25 -14.07
CA GLN A 159 -1.91 -0.71 -13.99
C GLN A 159 -1.27 -0.97 -12.63
N VAL A 160 -1.99 -0.76 -11.53
CA VAL A 160 -1.44 -1.01 -10.18
C VAL A 160 -1.22 -2.50 -9.93
N LYS A 161 -2.09 -3.38 -10.42
CA LYS A 161 -1.86 -4.85 -10.34
C LYS A 161 -0.58 -5.27 -11.06
N GLU A 162 -0.29 -4.68 -12.22
CA GLU A 162 0.95 -4.95 -12.96
C GLU A 162 2.20 -4.52 -12.18
N MET A 163 2.12 -3.42 -11.42
CA MET A 163 3.21 -2.97 -10.54
C MET A 163 3.48 -3.93 -9.37
N LEU A 164 2.51 -4.77 -8.99
CA LEU A 164 2.59 -5.69 -7.85
C LEU A 164 3.06 -7.09 -8.22
N TYR A 165 3.32 -7.36 -9.49
CA TYR A 165 3.83 -8.65 -9.92
C TYR A 165 5.27 -8.86 -9.43
N VAL A 166 5.52 -9.75 -8.47
CA VAL A 166 6.84 -9.93 -7.83
C VAL A 166 7.66 -11.06 -8.44
N GLU A 167 7.09 -12.14 -9.01
CA GLU A 167 7.82 -13.07 -9.91
C GLU A 167 6.96 -14.21 -10.48
N ARG A 168 7.57 -14.95 -11.42
CA ARG A 168 7.15 -16.21 -12.05
C ARG A 168 8.10 -17.33 -11.62
#